data_AF-A0A2V8PJ46-F1
#
_entry.id   AF-A0A2V8PJ46-F1
#
_cell.length_a   1.000
_cell.length_b   1.000
_cell.length_c   1.000
_cell.angle_alpha   90.00
_cell.angle_beta   90.00
_cell.angle_gamma   90.00
#
_symmetry.space_group_name_H-M   'P 1'
#
loop_
_entity.id
_entity.type
_entity.pdbx_description
1 polymer ?
#
loop_
_entity_poly.entity_id
_entity_poly.type
_entity_poly.pdbx_seq_one_letter_code
_entity_poly.pdbx_strand_id
1 'polypeptide(L)' 'MSQNFAQVVEAVKELSLAEKEELQELLRKYAIEERRQELLEDLEASLQEWREGKLTFSSDIDTLKQDLSHD' A
#
# COMPACT_ATOMS: atom_id res chain seq x y z
N MET A 1 7.18 12.74 19.01
CA MET A 1 8.20 11.93 19.73
C MET A 1 8.55 10.76 18.84
N SER A 2 9.73 10.72 18.21
CA SER A 2 10.15 9.53 17.46
C SER A 2 10.61 8.49 18.48
N GLN A 3 9.75 7.52 18.81
CA GLN A 3 10.26 6.31 19.44
C GLN A 3 11.16 5.61 18.43
N ASN A 4 12.38 5.26 18.86
CA ASN A 4 13.26 4.44 18.03
C ASN A 4 12.59 3.05 17.90
N PHE A 5 12.61 2.45 16.71
CA PHE A 5 12.10 1.09 16.48
C PHE A 5 12.59 0.09 17.54
N ALA A 6 13.86 0.21 17.97
CA ALA A 6 14.41 -0.63 19.04
C ALA A 6 13.62 -0.50 20.36
N GLN A 7 13.20 0.71 20.74
CA GLN A 7 12.41 0.93 21.95
C GLN A 7 11.00 0.35 21.83
N VAL A 8 10.40 0.41 20.64
CA VAL A 8 9.09 -0.20 20.36
C VAL A 8 9.18 -1.72 20.50
N VAL A 9 10.23 -2.33 19.95
CA VAL A 9 10.46 -3.79 20.05
C VAL A 9 10.59 -4.22 21.51
N GLU A 10 11.38 -3.50 22.32
CA GLU A 10 11.51 -3.82 23.75
C GLU A 10 10.19 -3.61 24.50
N ALA A 11 9.43 -2.56 24.20
CA ALA A 11 8.10 -2.36 24.79
C ALA A 11 7.12 -3.50 24.45
N VAL A 12 7.13 -3.98 23.20
CA VAL A 12 6.29 -5.11 22.77
C VAL A 12 6.72 -6.42 23.44
N LYS A 13 8.01 -6.62 23.73
CA LYS A 13 8.47 -7.82 24.45
C LYS A 13 7.91 -7.93 25.86
N GLU A 14 7.76 -6.81 26.56
CA GLU A 14 7.26 -6.77 27.95
C GLU A 14 5.74 -7.00 28.06
N LEU A 15 5.00 -6.96 26.95
CA LEU A 15 3.57 -7.25 26.94
C LEU A 15 3.26 -8.71 27.31
N SER A 16 2.11 -8.93 27.94
CA SER A 16 1.55 -10.26 28.14
C SER A 16 1.21 -10.93 26.79
N LEU A 17 0.99 -12.24 26.81
CA LEU A 17 0.60 -12.98 25.59
C LEU A 17 -0.71 -12.42 24.99
N ALA A 18 -1.71 -12.15 25.82
CA ALA A 18 -3.00 -11.62 25.37
C ALA A 18 -2.86 -10.23 24.72
N GLU A 19 -2.06 -9.34 25.32
CA GLU A 19 -1.79 -8.02 24.75
C GLU A 19 -1.01 -8.11 23.43
N LYS A 20 -0.10 -9.08 23.30
CA LYS A 20 0.62 -9.35 22.04
C LYS A 20 -0.33 -9.82 20.94
N GLU A 21 -1.25 -10.73 21.27
CA GLU A 21 -2.26 -11.23 20.33
C GLU A 21 -3.20 -10.10 19.87
N GLU A 22 -3.68 -9.28 20.81
CA GLU A 22 -4.51 -8.11 20.47
C GLU A 22 -3.75 -7.09 19.62
N LEU A 23 -2.51 -6.78 19.98
CA LEU A 23 -1.66 -5.87 19.20
C LEU A 23 -1.42 -6.39 17.78
N GLN A 24 -1.20 -7.70 17.63
CA GLN A 24 -1.05 -8.33 16.32
C GLN A 24 -2.31 -8.17 15.47
N GLU A 25 -3.49 -8.36 16.05
CA GLU A 25 -4.76 -8.16 15.34
C GLU A 25 -4.95 -6.70 14.91
N LEU A 26 -4.62 -5.74 15.79
CA LEU A 26 -4.71 -4.31 15.48
C LEU A 26 -3.75 -3.92 14.36
N LEU A 27 -2.48 -4.34 14.44
CA LEU A 27 -1.48 -4.07 13.41
C LEU A 27 -1.90 -4.63 12.05
N ARG A 28 -2.51 -5.82 12.03
CA ARG A 28 -3.05 -6.40 10.80
C ARG A 28 -4.15 -5.53 10.19
N LYS A 29 -5.07 -5.01 11.03
CA LYS A 29 -6.14 -4.11 10.55
C LYS A 29 -5.55 -2.82 9.99
N TYR A 30 -4.57 -2.21 10.67
CA TYR A 30 -3.94 -0.99 10.20
C TYR A 30 -3.22 -1.16 8.87
N ALA A 31 -2.43 -2.24 8.71
CA ALA A 31 -1.77 -2.54 7.45
C ALA A 31 -2.77 -2.75 6.28
N ILE A 32 -3.94 -3.33 6.57
CA ILE A 32 -5.01 -3.47 5.57
C ILE A 32 -5.57 -2.10 5.17
N GLU A 33 -5.82 -1.20 6.12
CA GLU A 33 -6.31 0.14 5.78
C GLU A 33 -5.28 0.98 5.02
N GLU A 34 -3.99 0.90 5.40
CA GLU A 34 -2.90 1.55 4.66
C GLU A 34 -2.86 1.07 3.20
N ARG A 35 -2.97 -0.25 2.99
CA ARG A 35 -3.01 -0.81 1.63
C ARG A 35 -4.26 -0.41 0.86
N ARG A 36 -5.40 -0.23 1.53
CA ARG A 36 -6.62 0.27 0.88
C ARG A 36 -6.49 1.73 0.47
N GLN A 37 -5.79 2.53 1.26
CA GLN A 37 -5.50 3.92 0.91
C GLN A 37 -4.65 3.99 -0.36
N GLU A 38 -3.59 3.18 -0.45
CA GLU A 38 -2.77 3.05 -1.68
C GLU A 38 -3.64 2.70 -2.89
N LEU A 39 -4.53 1.71 -2.76
CA LEU A 39 -5.45 1.31 -3.83
C LEU A 39 -6.44 2.39 -4.24
N LEU A 40 -6.90 3.22 -3.30
CA LEU A 40 -7.77 4.35 -3.59
C LEU A 40 -7.03 5.42 -4.38
N GLU A 41 -5.79 5.71 -4.02
CA GLU A 41 -4.94 6.68 -4.73
C GLU A 41 -4.66 6.21 -6.16
N ASP A 42 -4.31 4.93 -6.35
CA ASP A 42 -4.11 4.31 -7.66
C ASP A 42 -5.39 4.36 -8.53
N LEU A 43 -6.55 4.11 -7.91
CA LEU A 43 -7.85 4.16 -8.57
C LEU A 43 -8.19 5.58 -9.02
N GLU A 44 -7.97 6.57 -8.15
CA GLU A 44 -8.23 7.98 -8.47
C GLU A 44 -7.33 8.45 -9.62
N ALA A 45 -6.05 8.10 -9.61
CA ALA A 45 -5.12 8.37 -10.70
C ALA A 45 -5.59 7.73 -12.01
N SER A 46 -5.94 6.44 -11.97
CA SER A 46 -6.45 5.71 -13.14
C SER A 46 -7.74 6.32 -13.72
N LEU A 47 -8.66 6.75 -12.84
CA LEU A 47 -9.89 7.44 -13.26
C LEU A 47 -9.60 8.80 -13.88
N GLN A 48 -8.61 9.53 -13.38
CA GLN A 48 -8.18 10.80 -13.96
C GLN A 48 -7.62 10.58 -15.37
N GLU A 49 -6.71 9.62 -15.56
CA GLU A 49 -6.14 9.28 -16.88
C GLU A 49 -7.22 8.86 -17.87
N TRP A 50 -8.20 8.07 -17.42
CA TRP A 50 -9.35 7.70 -18.24
C TRP A 50 -10.18 8.92 -18.68
N ARG A 51 -10.51 9.81 -17.74
CA ARG A 51 -11.27 11.04 -18.02
C ARG A 51 -10.53 11.98 -18.96
N GLU A 52 -9.21 12.03 -18.86
CA GLU A 52 -8.33 12.83 -19.72
C GLU A 52 -8.04 12.17 -21.07
N GLY A 53 -8.52 10.94 -21.30
CA GLY A 53 -8.31 10.18 -22.54
C GLY A 53 -6.87 9.73 -22.75
N LYS A 54 -6.09 9.64 -21.67
CA LYS A 54 -4.67 9.24 -21.68
C LYS A 54 -4.46 7.73 -21.72
N LEU A 55 -5.47 6.95 -21.35
CA LEU A 55 -5.37 5.48 -21.36
C LEU A 55 -5.35 4.96 -22.80
N THR A 56 -4.20 4.45 -23.23
CA THR A 56 -4.04 3.69 -24.47
C THR A 56 -4.24 2.20 -24.20
N PHE A 57 -5.34 1.63 -24.71
CA PHE A 57 -5.53 0.18 -24.70
C PHE A 57 -5.00 -0.41 -25.99
N SER A 58 -4.05 -1.34 -25.88
CA SER A 58 -3.56 -2.11 -27.01
C SER A 58 -3.57 -3.60 -26.68
N SER A 59 -3.98 -4.42 -27.66
CA SER A 59 -3.81 -5.87 -27.62
C SER A 59 -2.53 -6.33 -28.33
N ASP A 60 -1.77 -5.39 -28.89
CA ASP A 60 -0.50 -5.65 -29.57
C ASP A 60 0.67 -5.56 -28.60
N ILE A 61 1.48 -6.62 -28.56
CA ILE A 61 2.54 -6.78 -27.57
C ILE A 61 3.72 -5.82 -27.79
N ASP A 62 3.97 -5.42 -29.04
CA ASP A 62 5.06 -4.51 -29.36
C ASP A 62 4.68 -3.08 -28.94
N THR A 63 3.43 -2.67 -29.16
CA THR A 63 2.85 -1.42 -28.64
C THR A 63 2.93 -1.37 -27.10
N LEU A 64 2.51 -2.43 -26.41
CA LEU A 64 2.54 -2.50 -24.95
C LEU A 64 3.95 -2.37 -24.37
N LYS A 65 4.95 -2.99 -25.00
CA LYS A 65 6.35 -2.87 -24.57
C LYS A 65 6.90 -1.47 -24.75
N GLN A 66 6.48 -0.78 -25.81
CA GLN A 66 6.92 0.58 -26.09
C GLN A 66 6.38 1.55 -25.04
N ASP A 67 5.10 1.43 -24.67
CA ASP A 67 4.45 2.24 -23.64
C ASP A 67 5.12 2.04 -22.26
N LEU A 68 5.41 0.79 -21.87
CA LEU A 68 6.09 0.47 -20.60
C LEU A 68 7.56 0.92 -20.52
N SER A 69 8.17 1.30 -21.63
CA SER A 69 9.58 1.70 -21.70
C SER A 69 9.81 3.22 -21.64
N HIS A 70 8.72 4.00 -21.63
CA HIS A 70 8.75 5.47 -21.63
C HIS A 70 8.24 6.11 -20.31
N ASP A 71 7.90 5.30 -19.29
CA ASP A 71 7.67 5.71 -17.89
C ASP A 71 8.98 5.76 -17.09
#